data_AF-A0A947P0K0-F1
#
_entry.id   AF-A0A947P0K0-F1
#
_cell.length_a   1.000
_cell.length_b   1.000
_cell.length_c   1.000
_cell.angle_alpha   90.00
_cell.angle_beta   90.00
_cell.angle_gamma   90.00
#
_symmetry.space_group_name_H-M   'P 1'
#
loop_
_entity.id
_entity.type
_entity.pdbx_description
1 polymer ?
#
loop_
_entity_poly.entity_id
_entity_poly.type
_entity_poly.pdbx_seq_one_letter_code
_entity_poly.pdbx_strand_id
1 'polypeptide(L)'
;MYLAIRKTNREVHYVIRESVLSDDGSSYLSRDLFDLGSTPEQWLQYPGGYAVIVDPEVESQIHSINPLMNLDELEELLDPFINPEIRNRAELFRHRYRTNPSPKLTPAEIERIGKIHLFDKRRLLYLRNGSLDQNAMTRTPGKLFRPLLDKSRDEIEQYLLRQESALEPEEYRQYAFVVFNVQRSFSEISARVMPAALDQKKMADRFEEAFCEIRNDATYAFGLKETDLITYLSRYVVMFYDHQFPEISHADDFIQRFMNNHRQFHFPSRNRDETYERAAEIFGEERQNLEKMSHRELKRLYRKFAHAHHPDKGGNQEDFVETTELYQTIIKGKK
;
A
#
# COMPACT_ATOMS: atom_id res chain seq x y z
N MET A 1 7.79 -11.41 11.43
CA MET A 1 8.82 -10.62 12.16
C MET A 1 8.88 -9.20 11.59
N TYR A 2 9.62 -8.26 12.19
CA TYR A 2 9.82 -6.92 11.64
C TYR A 2 11.21 -6.34 11.95
N LEU A 3 11.62 -5.35 11.14
CA LEU A 3 12.85 -4.61 11.32
C LEU A 3 12.57 -3.35 12.14
N ALA A 4 13.22 -3.22 13.29
CA ALA A 4 13.15 -2.06 14.17
C ALA A 4 14.41 -1.20 14.03
N ILE A 5 14.22 0.11 13.83
CA ILE A 5 15.30 1.09 13.78
C ILE A 5 15.41 1.75 15.15
N ARG A 6 16.59 1.64 15.79
CA ARG A 6 16.94 2.36 17.02
C ARG A 6 17.97 3.45 16.68
N LYS A 7 17.77 4.66 17.20
CA LYS A 7 18.76 5.74 17.13
C LYS A 7 19.43 5.87 18.49
N THR A 8 20.72 5.55 18.58
CA THR A 8 21.50 5.64 19.82
C THR A 8 22.74 6.48 19.55
N ASN A 9 22.94 7.57 20.29
CA ASN A 9 24.17 8.39 20.25
C ASN A 9 24.69 8.76 18.84
N ARG A 10 23.77 9.16 17.94
CA ARG A 10 24.00 9.51 16.51
C ARG A 10 24.22 8.34 15.55
N GLU A 11 24.29 7.11 16.04
CA GLU A 11 24.34 5.91 15.22
C GLU A 11 22.95 5.28 15.10
N VAL A 12 22.69 4.73 13.91
CA VAL A 12 21.47 3.99 13.62
C VAL A 12 21.78 2.52 13.81
N HIS A 13 20.97 1.84 14.61
CA HIS A 13 21.06 0.40 14.85
C HIS A 13 19.80 -0.28 14.34
N TYR A 14 19.96 -1.45 13.77
CA TYR A 14 18.88 -2.25 13.24
C TYR A 14 18.73 -3.51 14.08
N VAL A 15 17.50 -3.79 14.54
CA VAL A 15 17.20 -4.95 15.37
C VAL A 15 16.03 -5.69 14.75
N ILE A 16 16.17 -7.00 14.56
CA ILE A 16 15.05 -7.87 14.17
C ILE A 16 14.23 -8.15 15.42
N ARG A 17 12.93 -7.89 15.34
CA ARG A 17 11.97 -8.11 16.42
C ARG A 17 10.77 -8.89 15.94
N GLU A 18 9.99 -9.35 16.89
CA GLU A 18 8.67 -9.90 16.63
C GLU A 18 7.63 -9.40 17.62
N SER A 19 6.37 -9.47 17.19
CA SER A 19 5.22 -9.18 18.03
C SER A 19 4.71 -10.49 18.62
N VAL A 20 4.78 -10.60 19.94
CA VAL A 20 4.34 -11.78 20.70
C VAL A 20 3.10 -11.39 21.48
N LEU A 21 2.07 -12.22 21.46
CA LEU A 21 0.89 -12.01 22.29
C LEU A 21 1.29 -12.14 23.77
N SER A 22 0.93 -11.15 24.58
CA SER A 22 1.12 -11.16 26.03
C SER A 22 0.44 -12.38 26.66
N ASP A 23 0.95 -12.84 27.80
CA ASP A 23 0.40 -13.98 28.55
C ASP A 23 -1.08 -13.76 28.93
N ASP A 24 -1.49 -12.50 29.12
CA ASP A 24 -2.87 -12.11 29.40
C ASP A 24 -3.79 -12.19 28.16
N GLY A 25 -3.25 -12.48 26.98
CA GLY A 25 -3.97 -12.58 25.71
C GLY A 25 -4.57 -11.26 25.21
N SER A 26 -4.32 -10.15 25.90
CA SER A 26 -4.99 -8.87 25.67
C SER A 26 -4.33 -8.03 24.58
N SER A 27 -3.05 -8.27 24.30
CA SER A 27 -2.20 -7.29 23.64
C SER A 27 -0.87 -7.89 23.17
N TYR A 28 -0.18 -7.21 22.24
CA TYR A 28 1.08 -7.69 21.67
C TYR A 28 2.28 -6.89 22.20
N LEU A 29 3.31 -7.59 22.64
CA LEU A 29 4.59 -7.05 23.10
C LEU A 29 5.68 -7.31 22.07
N SER A 30 6.69 -6.43 22.03
CA SER A 30 7.86 -6.60 21.17
C SER A 30 8.92 -7.44 21.85
N ARG A 31 9.46 -8.45 21.15
CA ARG A 31 10.61 -9.26 21.58
C ARG A 31 11.77 -9.08 20.61
N ASP A 32 12.96 -8.80 21.15
CA ASP A 32 14.21 -8.70 20.37
C ASP A 32 14.65 -10.13 19.98
N LEU A 33 14.91 -10.36 18.68
CA LEU A 33 15.35 -11.64 18.14
C LEU A 33 16.84 -11.62 17.81
N PHE A 34 17.31 -10.57 17.12
CA PHE A 34 18.70 -10.45 16.70
C PHE A 34 19.07 -8.98 16.51
N ASP A 35 20.28 -8.59 16.95
CA ASP A 35 20.81 -7.24 16.74
C ASP A 35 21.73 -7.24 15.51
N LEU A 36 21.31 -6.56 14.44
CA LEU A 36 22.08 -6.46 13.20
C LEU A 36 23.21 -5.41 13.31
N GLY A 37 23.19 -4.56 14.34
CA GLY A 37 24.12 -3.45 14.52
C GLY A 37 23.86 -2.31 13.53
N SER A 38 24.90 -1.50 13.28
CA SER A 38 24.83 -0.34 12.38
C SER A 38 25.13 -0.67 10.91
N THR A 39 25.69 -1.86 10.66
CA THR A 39 26.09 -2.33 9.32
C THR A 39 25.45 -3.68 9.00
N PRO A 40 24.13 -3.73 8.71
CA PRO A 40 23.43 -4.99 8.44
C PRO A 40 23.96 -5.75 7.22
N GLU A 41 24.62 -5.06 6.28
CA GLU A 41 25.24 -5.64 5.08
C GLU A 41 26.29 -6.72 5.39
N GLN A 42 26.92 -6.66 6.58
CA GLN A 42 27.91 -7.67 6.98
C GLN A 42 27.33 -9.07 7.13
N TRP A 43 26.01 -9.16 7.35
CA TRP A 43 25.28 -10.42 7.49
C TRP A 43 24.76 -10.96 6.15
N LEU A 44 25.13 -10.34 5.03
CA LEU A 44 24.76 -10.75 3.68
C LEU A 44 25.98 -11.28 2.92
N GLN A 45 25.89 -12.52 2.49
CA GLN A 45 26.94 -13.19 1.72
C GLN A 45 26.54 -13.28 0.24
N TYR A 46 27.52 -13.00 -0.64
CA TYR A 46 27.34 -13.02 -2.08
C TYR A 46 28.22 -14.13 -2.69
N PRO A 47 27.72 -15.38 -2.78
CA PRO A 47 28.50 -16.51 -3.28
C PRO A 47 28.81 -16.42 -4.80
N GLY A 48 28.21 -15.46 -5.50
CA GLY A 48 28.38 -15.21 -6.92
C GLY A 48 27.05 -15.13 -7.67
N GLY A 49 27.05 -14.45 -8.83
CA GLY A 49 25.83 -14.21 -9.61
C GLY A 49 24.90 -13.19 -8.95
N TYR A 50 23.60 -13.50 -8.91
CA TYR A 50 22.55 -12.68 -8.27
C TYR A 50 21.96 -13.33 -7.01
N ALA A 51 22.65 -14.31 -6.44
CA ALA A 51 22.24 -14.95 -5.21
C ALA A 51 22.70 -14.12 -4.01
N VAL A 52 21.82 -14.04 -3.01
CA VAL A 52 22.10 -13.44 -1.71
C VAL A 52 21.79 -14.51 -0.68
N ILE A 53 22.72 -14.75 0.24
CA ILE A 53 22.56 -15.70 1.34
C ILE A 53 22.68 -14.92 2.65
N VAL A 54 21.74 -15.14 3.56
CA VAL A 54 21.82 -14.59 4.92
C VAL A 54 22.84 -15.40 5.71
N ASP A 55 23.63 -14.74 6.55
CA ASP A 55 24.63 -15.43 7.36
C ASP A 55 23.97 -16.52 8.24
N PRO A 56 24.47 -17.77 8.22
CA PRO A 56 23.91 -18.88 9.01
C PRO A 56 23.84 -18.61 10.50
N GLU A 57 24.68 -17.71 11.05
CA GLU A 57 24.63 -17.32 12.45
C GLU A 57 23.31 -16.60 12.77
N VAL A 58 22.87 -15.69 11.91
CA VAL A 58 21.60 -14.94 12.07
C VAL A 58 20.43 -15.92 12.03
N GLU A 59 20.41 -16.81 11.04
CA GLU A 59 19.36 -17.82 10.90
C GLU A 59 19.29 -18.72 12.13
N SER A 60 20.44 -19.21 12.61
CA SER A 60 20.51 -20.12 13.76
C SER A 60 20.04 -19.46 15.05
N GLN A 61 20.44 -18.21 15.30
CA GLN A 61 20.04 -17.48 16.50
C GLN A 61 18.54 -17.19 16.49
N ILE A 62 17.99 -16.71 15.36
CA ILE A 62 16.55 -16.43 15.27
C ILE A 62 15.75 -17.74 15.38
N HIS A 63 16.19 -18.82 14.73
CA HIS A 63 15.50 -20.12 14.79
C HIS A 63 15.46 -20.68 16.22
N SER A 64 16.50 -20.43 17.03
CA SER A 64 16.54 -20.86 18.43
C SER A 64 15.47 -20.18 19.30
N ILE A 65 15.09 -18.95 18.96
CA ILE A 65 14.10 -18.15 19.71
C ILE A 65 12.70 -18.29 19.10
N ASN A 66 12.61 -18.38 17.77
CA ASN A 66 11.39 -18.58 17.00
C ASN A 66 11.56 -19.76 16.01
N PRO A 67 11.20 -21.00 16.44
CA PRO A 67 11.31 -22.19 15.60
C PRO A 67 10.36 -22.18 14.39
N LEU A 68 9.32 -21.33 14.40
CA LEU A 68 8.35 -21.18 13.32
C LEU A 68 8.76 -20.07 12.33
N MET A 69 10.00 -19.58 12.43
CA MET A 69 10.55 -18.59 11.52
C MET A 69 10.40 -19.01 10.06
N ASN A 70 9.86 -18.10 9.25
CA ASN A 70 9.84 -18.21 7.80
C ASN A 70 11.09 -17.54 7.22
N LEU A 71 11.91 -18.29 6.49
CA LEU A 71 13.13 -17.79 5.87
C LEU A 71 12.84 -16.71 4.82
N ASP A 72 11.75 -16.86 4.06
CA ASP A 72 11.33 -15.86 3.06
C ASP A 72 11.02 -14.51 3.71
N GLU A 73 10.45 -14.51 4.92
CA GLU A 73 10.19 -13.28 5.68
C GLU A 73 11.50 -12.62 6.14
N LEU A 74 12.49 -13.41 6.53
CA LEU A 74 13.81 -12.90 6.94
C LEU A 74 14.52 -12.21 5.76
N GLU A 75 14.50 -12.84 4.59
CA GLU A 75 15.05 -12.23 3.37
C GLU A 75 14.32 -10.94 2.98
N GLU A 76 12.98 -10.89 3.09
CA GLU A 76 12.20 -9.69 2.80
C GLU A 76 12.52 -8.54 3.77
N LEU A 77 12.87 -8.85 5.02
CA LEU A 77 13.30 -7.83 6.00
C LEU A 77 14.70 -7.27 5.73
N LEU A 78 15.60 -8.09 5.18
CA LEU A 78 16.98 -7.68 4.86
C LEU A 78 17.13 -7.07 3.47
N ASP A 79 16.07 -7.14 2.65
CA ASP A 79 16.04 -6.59 1.30
C ASP A 79 16.55 -5.13 1.16
N PRO A 80 16.25 -4.20 2.09
CA PRO A 80 16.76 -2.83 2.01
C PRO A 80 18.29 -2.73 2.02
N PHE A 81 18.98 -3.73 2.58
CA PHE A 81 20.44 -3.78 2.73
C PHE A 81 21.13 -4.58 1.62
N ILE A 82 20.38 -5.23 0.73
CA ILE A 82 20.95 -5.94 -0.41
C ILE A 82 21.53 -4.93 -1.40
N ASN A 83 22.69 -5.26 -1.98
CA ASN A 83 23.30 -4.49 -3.07
C ASN A 83 22.23 -4.08 -4.12
N PRO A 84 22.05 -2.78 -4.41
CA PRO A 84 21.00 -2.29 -5.30
C PRO A 84 20.98 -2.93 -6.68
N GLU A 85 22.15 -3.28 -7.25
CA GLU A 85 22.21 -3.94 -8.57
C GLU A 85 21.62 -5.35 -8.54
N ILE A 86 21.88 -6.10 -7.47
CA ILE A 86 21.35 -7.44 -7.27
C ILE A 86 19.86 -7.37 -6.95
N ARG A 87 19.46 -6.44 -6.07
CA ARG A 87 18.06 -6.20 -5.71
C ARG A 87 17.20 -5.90 -6.93
N ASN A 88 17.60 -4.93 -7.76
CA ASN A 88 16.85 -4.55 -8.97
C ASN A 88 16.65 -5.72 -9.95
N ARG A 89 17.64 -6.62 -10.07
CA ARG A 89 17.54 -7.81 -10.90
C ARG A 89 16.66 -8.90 -10.28
N ALA A 90 16.73 -9.07 -8.95
CA ALA A 90 15.89 -10.02 -8.21
C ALA A 90 14.41 -9.60 -8.19
N GLU A 91 14.11 -8.29 -8.11
CA GLU A 91 12.75 -7.74 -8.12
C GLU A 91 11.93 -8.17 -9.34
N LEU A 92 12.57 -8.31 -10.51
CA LEU A 92 11.94 -8.78 -11.76
C LEU A 92 11.32 -10.18 -11.64
N PHE A 93 11.72 -10.98 -10.64
CA PHE A 93 11.25 -12.33 -10.41
C PHE A 93 10.34 -12.46 -9.18
N ARG A 94 10.50 -11.59 -8.17
CA ARG A 94 9.76 -11.66 -6.90
C ARG A 94 8.25 -11.40 -7.01
N HIS A 95 7.83 -10.50 -7.92
CA HIS A 95 6.42 -10.09 -7.98
C HIS A 95 5.52 -10.96 -8.86
N ARG A 96 6.07 -11.93 -9.60
CA ARG A 96 5.27 -12.75 -10.54
C ARG A 96 4.33 -13.75 -9.86
N TYR A 97 4.55 -14.04 -8.58
CA TYR A 97 3.77 -15.04 -7.83
C TYR A 97 2.76 -14.43 -6.84
N ARG A 98 2.73 -13.10 -6.66
CA ARG A 98 1.83 -12.41 -5.71
C ARG A 98 0.59 -11.82 -6.41
N THR A 99 -0.17 -12.63 -7.14
CA THR A 99 -1.42 -12.20 -7.81
C THR A 99 -2.70 -12.74 -7.16
N ASN A 100 -2.65 -13.16 -5.90
CA ASN A 100 -3.87 -13.54 -5.20
C ASN A 100 -4.52 -12.31 -4.54
N PRO A 101 -5.78 -11.99 -4.87
CA PRO A 101 -6.51 -10.93 -4.20
C PRO A 101 -6.55 -11.21 -2.70
N SER A 102 -6.29 -10.19 -1.88
CA SER A 102 -6.36 -10.32 -0.43
C SER A 102 -7.76 -10.82 -0.02
N PRO A 103 -7.85 -11.87 0.82
CA PRO A 103 -9.13 -12.48 1.17
C PRO A 103 -10.07 -11.48 1.83
N LYS A 104 -11.38 -11.77 1.82
CA LYS A 104 -12.37 -10.96 2.54
C LYS A 104 -12.06 -10.96 4.04
N LEU A 105 -12.38 -9.86 4.71
CA LEU A 105 -12.22 -9.77 6.16
C LEU A 105 -13.19 -10.72 6.85
N THR A 106 -12.69 -11.44 7.83
CA THR A 106 -13.49 -12.23 8.76
C THR A 106 -14.18 -11.30 9.78
N PRO A 107 -15.31 -11.72 10.38
CA PRO A 107 -15.98 -10.93 11.43
C PRO A 107 -15.05 -10.60 12.62
N ALA A 108 -14.19 -11.55 13.01
CA ALA A 108 -13.21 -11.35 14.08
C ALA A 108 -12.12 -10.32 13.70
N GLU A 109 -11.68 -10.27 12.44
CA GLU A 109 -10.79 -9.20 11.98
C GLU A 109 -11.47 -7.83 12.01
N ILE A 110 -12.76 -7.74 11.65
CA ILE A 110 -13.50 -6.47 11.68
C ILE A 110 -13.60 -5.92 13.11
N GLU A 111 -13.90 -6.77 14.09
CA GLU A 111 -13.95 -6.35 15.49
C GLU A 111 -12.58 -5.86 15.99
N ARG A 112 -11.50 -6.60 15.66
CA ARG A 112 -10.13 -6.21 16.01
C ARG A 112 -9.71 -4.90 15.33
N ILE A 113 -10.11 -4.67 14.07
CA ILE A 113 -9.91 -3.38 13.38
C ILE A 113 -10.64 -2.25 14.11
N GLY A 114 -11.82 -2.53 14.68
CA GLY A 114 -12.56 -1.60 15.52
C GLY A 114 -11.71 -1.08 16.69
N LYS A 115 -10.94 -1.97 17.33
CA LYS A 115 -10.09 -1.68 18.50
C LYS A 115 -8.79 -0.94 18.20
N ILE A 116 -8.38 -0.84 16.93
CA ILE A 116 -7.19 -0.06 16.54
C ILE A 116 -7.40 1.41 16.94
N HIS A 117 -6.35 1.99 17.54
CA HIS A 117 -6.36 3.36 18.03
C HIS A 117 -6.64 4.37 16.89
N LEU A 118 -7.44 5.40 17.18
CA LEU A 118 -7.89 6.36 16.16
C LEU A 118 -6.71 7.09 15.52
N PHE A 119 -5.68 7.42 16.30
CA PHE A 119 -4.46 8.06 15.78
C PHE A 119 -3.79 7.23 14.68
N ASP A 120 -3.70 5.90 14.84
CA ASP A 120 -3.10 5.02 13.82
C ASP A 120 -3.93 4.98 12.54
N LYS A 121 -5.26 4.94 12.70
CA LYS A 121 -6.18 4.96 11.55
C LYS A 121 -5.99 6.24 10.74
N ARG A 122 -5.89 7.38 11.41
CA ARG A 122 -5.66 8.70 10.80
C ARG A 122 -4.33 8.77 10.07
N ARG A 123 -3.25 8.31 10.70
CA ARG A 123 -1.92 8.22 10.08
C ARG A 123 -1.96 7.40 8.79
N LEU A 124 -2.50 6.19 8.86
CA LEU A 124 -2.56 5.30 7.70
C LEU A 124 -3.47 5.82 6.59
N LEU A 125 -4.59 6.45 6.95
CA LEU A 125 -5.49 7.08 5.98
C LEU A 125 -4.76 8.16 5.19
N TYR A 126 -4.13 9.11 5.88
CA TYR A 126 -3.41 10.20 5.23
C TYR A 126 -2.30 9.68 4.33
N LEU A 127 -1.50 8.73 4.80
CA LEU A 127 -0.41 8.13 4.01
C LEU A 127 -0.90 7.43 2.73
N ARG A 128 -2.20 7.09 2.65
CA ARG A 128 -2.81 6.42 1.50
C ARG A 128 -3.54 7.36 0.56
N ASN A 129 -4.14 8.43 1.07
CA ASN A 129 -5.05 9.28 0.32
C ASN A 129 -4.68 10.77 0.30
N GLY A 130 -3.67 11.21 1.07
CA GLY A 130 -3.25 12.60 1.22
C GLY A 130 -4.36 13.56 1.65
N SER A 131 -5.49 13.04 2.15
CA SER A 131 -6.72 13.82 2.30
C SER A 131 -6.78 14.49 3.68
N LEU A 132 -7.08 15.80 3.68
CA LEU A 132 -7.34 16.57 4.89
C LEU A 132 -8.62 16.10 5.62
N ASP A 133 -9.66 15.74 4.85
CA ASP A 133 -10.95 15.31 5.41
C ASP A 133 -10.92 13.86 5.89
N GLN A 134 -10.92 13.69 7.21
CA GLN A 134 -10.96 12.38 7.86
C GLN A 134 -12.38 11.88 8.17
N ASN A 135 -13.45 12.60 7.79
CA ASN A 135 -14.81 12.06 7.90
C ASN A 135 -14.99 10.79 7.05
N ALA A 136 -14.17 10.66 6.00
CA ALA A 136 -14.06 9.45 5.17
C ALA A 136 -13.59 8.21 5.95
N MET A 137 -13.06 8.35 7.17
CA MET A 137 -12.67 7.21 8.02
C MET A 137 -13.83 6.24 8.26
N THR A 138 -15.07 6.76 8.36
CA THR A 138 -16.28 5.93 8.51
C THR A 138 -16.63 5.12 7.26
N ARG A 139 -16.21 5.59 6.08
CA ARG A 139 -16.48 4.97 4.77
C ARG A 139 -15.30 4.16 4.24
N THR A 140 -14.18 4.17 4.96
CA THR A 140 -12.96 3.50 4.51
C THR A 140 -13.11 1.99 4.67
N PRO A 141 -12.77 1.19 3.64
CA PRO A 141 -12.76 -0.26 3.76
C PRO A 141 -11.83 -0.70 4.90
N GLY A 142 -12.33 -1.50 5.84
CA GLY A 142 -11.53 -2.01 6.96
C GLY A 142 -10.25 -2.74 6.54
N LYS A 143 -10.21 -3.26 5.29
CA LYS A 143 -9.03 -3.91 4.70
C LYS A 143 -7.79 -3.02 4.72
N LEU A 144 -7.98 -1.70 4.68
CA LEU A 144 -6.88 -0.74 4.76
C LEU A 144 -6.07 -0.89 6.04
N PHE A 145 -6.74 -1.19 7.16
CA PHE A 145 -6.12 -1.28 8.49
C PHE A 145 -5.57 -2.66 8.82
N ARG A 146 -5.71 -3.63 7.92
CA ARG A 146 -5.17 -4.99 8.09
C ARG A 146 -3.66 -5.01 8.39
N PRO A 147 -2.81 -4.14 7.80
CA PRO A 147 -1.38 -4.09 8.14
C PRO A 147 -1.08 -3.70 9.59
N LEU A 148 -2.06 -3.26 10.37
CA LEU A 148 -1.89 -2.88 11.78
C LEU A 148 -2.42 -3.96 12.74
N LEU A 149 -3.06 -5.00 12.22
CA LEU A 149 -3.60 -6.08 13.04
C LEU A 149 -2.52 -7.01 13.55
N ASP A 150 -2.72 -7.51 14.77
CA ASP A 150 -1.87 -8.52 15.40
C ASP A 150 -0.41 -8.08 15.54
N LYS A 151 -0.22 -6.79 15.86
CA LYS A 151 1.09 -6.13 15.99
C LYS A 151 1.25 -5.47 17.35
N SER A 152 2.47 -5.52 17.87
CA SER A 152 2.88 -4.72 19.01
C SER A 152 2.91 -3.24 18.66
N ARG A 153 2.80 -2.38 19.67
CA ARG A 153 2.86 -0.93 19.48
C ARG A 153 4.15 -0.49 18.78
N ASP A 154 5.27 -1.10 19.12
CA ASP A 154 6.56 -0.84 18.47
C ASP A 154 6.54 -1.21 16.99
N GLU A 155 6.00 -2.38 16.64
CA GLU A 155 5.89 -2.79 15.23
C GLU A 155 5.02 -1.83 14.42
N ILE A 156 3.91 -1.34 15.00
CA ILE A 156 3.06 -0.35 14.35
C ILE A 156 3.83 0.96 14.14
N GLU A 157 4.58 1.44 15.13
CA GLU A 157 5.39 2.65 14.99
C GLU A 157 6.51 2.50 13.95
N GLN A 158 7.17 1.35 13.88
CA GLN A 158 8.21 1.06 12.89
C GLN A 158 7.62 0.89 11.48
N TYR A 159 6.41 0.35 11.37
CA TYR A 159 5.67 0.30 10.11
C TYR A 159 5.31 1.71 9.64
N LEU A 160 4.71 2.53 10.50
CA LEU A 160 4.31 3.90 10.15
C LEU A 160 5.53 4.78 9.87
N LEU A 161 6.62 4.64 10.61
CA LEU A 161 7.87 5.36 10.36
C LEU A 161 8.39 5.13 8.93
N ARG A 162 8.34 3.89 8.44
CA ARG A 162 8.74 3.55 7.06
C ARG A 162 7.78 4.11 6.00
N GLN A 163 6.50 4.28 6.33
CA GLN A 163 5.55 4.91 5.42
C GLN A 163 5.72 6.44 5.44
N GLU A 164 5.93 7.03 6.62
CA GLU A 164 6.14 8.46 6.83
C GLU A 164 7.43 8.96 6.18
N SER A 165 8.46 8.12 6.01
CA SER A 165 9.68 8.50 5.28
C SER A 165 9.46 8.77 3.79
N ALA A 166 8.29 8.43 3.23
CA ALA A 166 7.92 8.75 1.86
C ALA A 166 7.21 10.12 1.74
N LEU A 167 6.90 10.78 2.85
CA LEU A 167 6.31 12.13 2.85
C LEU A 167 7.36 13.17 2.49
N GLU A 168 6.97 14.15 1.70
CA GLU A 168 7.80 15.31 1.39
C GLU A 168 7.82 16.31 2.57
N PRO A 169 8.91 17.07 2.78
CA PRO A 169 8.99 18.04 3.88
C PRO A 169 7.85 19.07 3.91
N GLU A 170 7.31 19.43 2.75
CA GLU A 170 6.18 20.36 2.61
C GLU A 170 4.87 19.77 3.18
N GLU A 171 4.76 18.45 3.22
CA GLU A 171 3.57 17.75 3.72
C GLU A 171 3.60 17.56 5.23
N TYR A 172 4.74 17.76 5.90
CA TYR A 172 4.93 17.39 7.32
C TYR A 172 4.00 18.15 8.26
N ARG A 173 3.87 19.47 8.10
CA ARG A 173 2.97 20.26 8.95
C ARG A 173 1.52 19.91 8.71
N GLN A 174 1.15 19.73 7.45
CA GLN A 174 -0.18 19.29 7.06
C GLN A 174 -0.50 17.90 7.64
N TYR A 175 0.44 16.97 7.54
CA TYR A 175 0.34 15.64 8.08
C TYR A 175 0.08 15.68 9.58
N ALA A 176 0.94 16.38 10.34
CA ALA A 176 0.79 16.54 11.78
C ALA A 176 -0.56 17.16 12.15
N PHE A 177 -0.98 18.23 11.47
CA PHE A 177 -2.30 18.85 11.68
C PHE A 177 -3.47 17.85 11.53
N VAL A 178 -3.40 17.01 10.50
CA VAL A 178 -4.46 16.05 10.16
C VAL A 178 -4.47 14.85 11.12
N VAL A 179 -3.31 14.26 11.44
CA VAL A 179 -3.26 13.03 12.26
C VAL A 179 -3.60 13.28 13.72
N PHE A 180 -3.20 14.43 14.26
CA PHE A 180 -3.64 14.89 15.59
C PHE A 180 -5.09 15.42 15.59
N ASN A 181 -5.71 15.53 14.41
CA ASN A 181 -7.09 15.97 14.24
C ASN A 181 -7.36 17.35 14.88
N VAL A 182 -6.38 18.25 14.74
CA VAL A 182 -6.42 19.63 15.24
C VAL A 182 -7.62 20.39 14.64
N GLN A 183 -8.01 20.02 13.42
CA GLN A 183 -9.22 20.51 12.73
C GLN A 183 -10.51 20.44 13.56
N ARG A 184 -10.65 19.50 14.51
CA ARG A 184 -11.86 19.37 15.35
C ARG A 184 -12.08 20.59 16.25
N SER A 185 -11.01 21.30 16.59
CA SER A 185 -11.04 22.45 17.50
C SER A 185 -11.51 23.74 16.80
N PHE A 186 -11.78 23.68 15.50
CA PHE A 186 -12.22 24.80 14.68
C PHE A 186 -13.59 24.52 14.06
N SER A 187 -14.49 25.49 14.16
CA SER A 187 -15.81 25.43 13.52
C SER A 187 -15.79 25.85 12.05
N GLU A 188 -14.72 26.49 11.62
CA GLU A 188 -14.59 27.09 10.29
C GLU A 188 -14.38 26.03 9.21
N ILE A 189 -14.93 26.28 8.02
CA ILE A 189 -14.74 25.41 6.84
C ILE A 189 -13.27 25.41 6.40
N SER A 190 -12.57 26.54 6.60
CA SER A 190 -11.14 26.71 6.36
C SER A 190 -10.30 25.63 7.05
N ALA A 191 -10.69 25.16 8.24
CA ALA A 191 -9.94 24.13 8.96
C ALA A 191 -9.82 22.80 8.20
N ARG A 192 -10.71 22.54 7.24
CA ARG A 192 -10.74 21.30 6.46
C ARG A 192 -10.17 21.44 5.05
N VAL A 193 -10.16 22.66 4.53
CA VAL A 193 -9.82 22.94 3.11
C VAL A 193 -8.52 23.72 3.00
N MET A 194 -8.28 24.64 3.93
CA MET A 194 -7.16 25.57 3.92
C MET A 194 -6.66 25.84 5.35
N PRO A 195 -5.96 24.89 5.98
CA PRO A 195 -5.44 25.07 7.35
C PRO A 195 -4.51 26.28 7.49
N ALA A 196 -3.80 26.66 6.43
CA ALA A 196 -2.93 27.83 6.39
C ALA A 196 -3.66 29.16 6.68
N ALA A 197 -4.97 29.24 6.42
CA ALA A 197 -5.77 30.44 6.67
C ALA A 197 -6.25 30.57 8.13
N LEU A 198 -6.02 29.54 8.96
CA LEU A 198 -6.38 29.57 10.37
C LEU A 198 -5.42 30.46 11.18
N ASP A 199 -5.89 30.90 12.35
CA ASP A 199 -5.04 31.52 13.36
C ASP A 199 -3.96 30.53 13.81
N GLN A 200 -2.71 30.82 13.42
CA GLN A 200 -1.55 29.98 13.65
C GLN A 200 -1.21 29.83 15.13
N LYS A 201 -1.45 30.87 15.95
CA LYS A 201 -1.18 30.80 17.38
C LYS A 201 -2.17 29.86 18.06
N LYS A 202 -3.46 30.04 17.76
CA LYS A 202 -4.52 29.15 18.26
C LYS A 202 -4.32 27.72 17.76
N MET A 203 -3.83 27.52 16.54
CA MET A 203 -3.54 26.19 16.01
C MET A 203 -2.42 25.50 16.79
N ALA A 204 -1.34 26.21 17.11
CA ALA A 204 -0.24 25.69 17.92
C ALA A 204 -0.72 25.25 19.30
N ASP A 205 -1.51 26.08 19.99
CA ASP A 205 -2.09 25.74 21.30
C ASP A 205 -2.92 24.44 21.24
N ARG A 206 -3.75 24.29 20.20
CA ARG A 206 -4.57 23.08 20.00
C ARG A 206 -3.77 21.85 19.61
N PHE A 207 -2.67 22.03 18.89
CA PHE A 207 -1.76 20.94 18.59
C PHE A 207 -1.08 20.42 19.86
N GLU A 208 -0.62 21.30 20.74
CA GLU A 208 0.00 20.92 22.02
C GLU A 208 -0.96 20.18 22.94
N GLU A 209 -2.22 20.63 23.03
CA GLU A 209 -3.28 19.92 23.74
C GLU A 209 -3.46 18.49 23.18
N ALA A 210 -3.64 18.35 21.87
CA ALA A 210 -3.82 17.04 21.22
C ALA A 210 -2.58 16.13 21.36
N PHE A 211 -1.38 16.72 21.35
CA PHE A 211 -0.13 16.01 21.59
C PHE A 211 -0.08 15.43 23.01
N CYS A 212 -0.44 16.24 24.01
CA CYS A 212 -0.49 15.81 25.40
C CYS A 212 -1.57 14.75 25.64
N GLU A 213 -2.72 14.85 24.98
CA GLU A 213 -3.78 13.84 25.03
C GLU A 213 -3.26 12.47 24.56
N ILE A 214 -2.59 12.41 23.40
CA ILE A 214 -2.04 11.15 22.87
C ILE A 214 -0.90 10.62 23.73
N ARG A 215 -0.01 11.50 24.21
CA ARG A 215 1.11 11.11 25.10
C ARG A 215 0.61 10.45 26.38
N ASN A 216 -0.49 10.95 26.94
CA ASN A 216 -1.04 10.47 28.22
C ASN A 216 -2.05 9.33 28.04
N ASP A 217 -2.37 8.94 26.80
CA ASP A 217 -3.31 7.85 26.52
C ASP A 217 -2.65 6.48 26.74
N ALA A 218 -3.11 5.78 27.78
CA ALA A 218 -2.62 4.45 28.12
C ALA A 218 -2.90 3.39 27.03
N THR A 219 -3.96 3.57 26.24
CA THR A 219 -4.28 2.65 25.13
C THR A 219 -3.31 2.81 23.96
N TYR A 220 -2.74 4.02 23.80
CA TYR A 220 -1.71 4.29 22.81
C TYR A 220 -0.32 3.87 23.32
N ALA A 221 0.04 4.23 24.55
CA ALA A 221 1.36 3.95 25.13
C ALA A 221 1.63 2.45 25.44
N PHE A 222 0.64 1.59 25.26
CA PHE A 222 0.71 0.17 25.61
C PHE A 222 1.96 -0.52 25.04
N GLY A 223 2.67 -1.29 25.88
CA GLY A 223 3.81 -2.13 25.46
C GLY A 223 5.10 -1.37 25.12
N LEU A 224 5.12 -0.04 25.25
CA LEU A 224 6.31 0.79 25.08
C LEU A 224 6.83 1.31 26.41
N LYS A 225 8.15 1.57 26.46
CA LYS A 225 8.76 2.37 27.52
C LYS A 225 8.50 3.86 27.25
N GLU A 226 8.47 4.67 28.30
CA GLU A 226 8.25 6.12 28.16
C GLU A 226 9.29 6.80 27.26
N THR A 227 10.55 6.36 27.32
CA THR A 227 11.62 6.85 26.45
C THR A 227 11.36 6.57 24.97
N ASP A 228 10.84 5.38 24.65
CA ASP A 228 10.57 4.97 23.28
C ASP A 228 9.34 5.71 22.74
N LEU A 229 8.31 5.87 23.57
CA LEU A 229 7.12 6.65 23.25
C LEU A 229 7.48 8.12 22.90
N ILE A 230 8.28 8.77 23.73
CA ILE A 230 8.75 10.14 23.49
C ILE A 230 9.57 10.21 22.20
N THR A 231 10.41 9.21 21.94
CA THR A 231 11.21 9.14 20.71
C THR A 231 10.31 9.11 19.47
N TYR A 232 9.25 8.29 19.46
CA TYR A 232 8.32 8.25 18.33
C TYR A 232 7.50 9.52 18.18
N LEU A 233 6.97 10.06 19.29
CA LEU A 233 6.08 11.22 19.27
C LEU A 233 6.81 12.55 18.98
N SER A 234 8.04 12.72 19.47
CA SER A 234 8.80 13.98 19.31
C SER A 234 8.97 14.41 17.84
N ARG A 235 9.00 13.45 16.91
CA ARG A 235 9.07 13.73 15.47
C ARG A 235 7.90 14.58 14.97
N TYR A 236 6.70 14.39 15.54
CA TYR A 236 5.54 15.18 15.13
C TYR A 236 5.64 16.64 15.56
N VAL A 237 6.34 16.92 16.67
CA VAL A 237 6.63 18.30 17.10
C VAL A 237 7.53 18.98 16.08
N VAL A 238 8.59 18.29 15.62
CA VAL A 238 9.48 18.77 14.54
C VAL A 238 8.72 18.94 13.22
N MET A 239 7.89 17.97 12.83
CA MET A 239 7.05 18.05 11.63
C MET A 239 6.09 19.25 11.67
N PHE A 240 5.56 19.59 12.85
CA PHE A 240 4.59 20.68 12.99
C PHE A 240 5.23 22.07 13.06
N TYR A 241 6.31 22.23 13.84
CA TYR A 241 6.91 23.54 14.10
C TYR A 241 8.00 23.94 13.11
N ASP A 242 8.81 23.00 12.62
CA ASP A 242 9.96 23.32 11.75
C ASP A 242 9.56 23.45 10.27
N HIS A 243 8.32 23.09 9.93
CA HIS A 243 7.83 23.08 8.56
C HIS A 243 6.66 24.07 8.37
N GLN A 244 6.42 24.46 7.13
CA GLN A 244 5.30 25.33 6.77
C GLN A 244 4.21 24.51 6.07
N PHE A 245 3.01 25.09 5.98
CA PHE A 245 1.98 24.49 5.11
C PHE A 245 2.44 24.62 3.66
N PRO A 246 2.09 23.65 2.80
CA PRO A 246 2.42 23.73 1.38
C PRO A 246 1.80 25.01 0.81
N GLU A 247 2.56 25.72 -0.02
CA GLU A 247 2.03 26.85 -0.78
C GLU A 247 0.95 26.30 -1.72
N ILE A 248 -0.26 26.85 -1.62
CA ILE A 248 -1.41 26.36 -2.37
C ILE A 248 -1.24 26.79 -3.82
N SER A 249 -0.52 25.98 -4.61
CA SER A 249 -0.65 26.02 -6.06
C SER A 249 -2.04 25.48 -6.38
N HIS A 250 -3.00 26.38 -6.57
CA HIS A 250 -4.38 26.06 -6.94
C HIS A 250 -4.47 25.15 -8.18
N ALA A 251 -3.44 25.15 -9.02
CA ALA A 251 -3.30 24.27 -10.17
C ALA A 251 -2.99 22.82 -9.75
N ASP A 252 -2.10 22.60 -8.79
CA ASP A 252 -1.64 21.25 -8.43
C ASP A 252 -2.68 20.45 -7.66
N ASP A 253 -3.45 21.08 -6.76
CA ASP A 253 -4.52 20.37 -6.04
C ASP A 253 -5.72 20.06 -6.98
N PHE A 254 -5.98 20.93 -7.96
CA PHE A 254 -6.91 20.64 -9.05
C PHE A 254 -6.40 19.50 -9.93
N ILE A 255 -5.13 19.52 -10.33
CA ILE A 255 -4.52 18.48 -11.15
C ILE A 255 -4.47 17.15 -10.40
N GLN A 256 -4.11 17.12 -9.12
CA GLN A 256 -4.10 15.90 -8.32
C GLN A 256 -5.51 15.35 -8.12
N ARG A 257 -6.51 16.18 -7.83
CA ARG A 257 -7.92 15.74 -7.77
C ARG A 257 -8.44 15.27 -9.12
N PHE A 258 -8.09 15.95 -10.21
CA PHE A 258 -8.43 15.57 -11.57
C PHE A 258 -7.78 14.24 -11.95
N MET A 259 -6.49 14.08 -11.69
CA MET A 259 -5.74 12.84 -11.88
C MET A 259 -6.33 11.72 -11.03
N ASN A 260 -6.61 11.94 -9.74
CA ASN A 260 -7.14 10.92 -8.84
C ASN A 260 -8.60 10.52 -9.21
N ASN A 261 -9.40 11.46 -9.71
CA ASN A 261 -10.75 11.19 -10.21
C ASN A 261 -10.77 10.54 -11.61
N HIS A 262 -9.71 10.70 -12.41
CA HIS A 262 -9.60 10.13 -13.76
C HIS A 262 -8.64 8.93 -13.86
N ARG A 263 -7.96 8.57 -12.77
CA ARG A 263 -7.25 7.29 -12.60
C ARG A 263 -8.20 6.10 -12.36
N GLN A 264 -9.43 6.17 -12.86
CA GLN A 264 -10.15 4.93 -13.18
C GLN A 264 -9.47 4.39 -14.42
N PHE A 265 -8.75 3.28 -14.27
CA PHE A 265 -8.25 2.53 -15.41
C PHE A 265 -9.44 2.17 -16.31
N HIS A 266 -9.60 2.95 -17.38
CA HIS A 266 -10.48 2.63 -18.47
C HIS A 266 -9.61 2.02 -19.56
N PHE A 267 -9.93 0.78 -19.93
CA PHE A 267 -9.42 0.26 -21.19
C PHE A 267 -9.78 1.27 -22.29
N PRO A 268 -8.85 1.56 -23.23
CA PRO A 268 -9.19 2.35 -24.40
C PRO A 268 -10.48 1.81 -25.00
N SER A 269 -11.47 2.67 -25.22
CA SER A 269 -12.69 2.25 -25.90
C SER A 269 -12.28 1.75 -27.28
N ARG A 270 -12.27 0.43 -27.49
CA ARG A 270 -12.07 -0.13 -28.82
C ARG A 270 -13.16 0.45 -29.71
N ASN A 271 -12.75 1.11 -30.78
CA ASN A 271 -13.66 1.79 -31.68
C ASN A 271 -14.60 0.74 -32.28
N ARG A 272 -15.90 0.81 -31.96
CA ARG A 272 -16.85 -0.23 -32.38
C ARG A 272 -16.88 -0.32 -33.91
N ASP A 273 -16.76 0.83 -34.58
CA ASP A 273 -16.76 0.92 -36.04
C ASP A 273 -15.58 0.14 -36.66
N GLU A 274 -14.35 0.36 -36.19
CA GLU A 274 -13.16 -0.38 -36.66
C GLU A 274 -13.27 -1.89 -36.37
N THR A 275 -13.90 -2.27 -35.25
CA THR A 275 -14.11 -3.67 -34.87
C THR A 275 -15.09 -4.38 -35.82
N TYR A 276 -16.16 -3.70 -36.27
CA TYR A 276 -17.13 -4.26 -37.22
C TYR A 276 -16.62 -4.26 -38.65
N GLU A 277 -15.83 -3.26 -39.06
CA GLU A 277 -15.18 -3.22 -40.37
C GLU A 277 -14.17 -4.35 -40.53
N ARG A 278 -13.29 -4.53 -39.54
CA ARG A 278 -12.29 -5.60 -39.57
C ARG A 278 -12.91 -7.00 -39.49
N ALA A 279 -14.00 -7.14 -38.73
CA ALA A 279 -14.77 -8.38 -38.72
C ALA A 279 -15.49 -8.65 -40.05
N ALA A 280 -15.99 -7.62 -40.73
CA ALA A 280 -16.60 -7.74 -42.05
C ALA A 280 -15.59 -8.25 -43.10
N GLU A 281 -14.36 -7.72 -43.08
CA GLU A 281 -13.27 -8.18 -43.94
C GLU A 281 -12.91 -9.66 -43.70
N ILE A 282 -12.74 -10.05 -42.43
CA ILE A 282 -12.31 -11.41 -42.07
C ILE A 282 -13.41 -12.44 -42.32
N PHE A 283 -14.67 -12.10 -42.01
CA PHE A 283 -15.80 -13.01 -42.22
C PHE A 283 -16.33 -13.01 -43.65
N GLY A 284 -15.91 -12.06 -44.49
CA GLY A 284 -16.39 -11.90 -45.87
C GLY A 284 -17.88 -11.52 -45.93
N GLU A 285 -18.37 -10.80 -44.93
CA GLU A 285 -19.78 -10.40 -44.79
C GLU A 285 -19.91 -8.89 -44.69
N GLU A 286 -21.02 -8.33 -45.16
CA GLU A 286 -21.26 -6.89 -45.00
C GLU A 286 -21.48 -6.52 -43.53
N ARG A 287 -20.93 -5.37 -43.11
CA ARG A 287 -21.09 -4.81 -41.76
C ARG A 287 -22.55 -4.80 -41.29
N GLN A 288 -23.47 -4.36 -42.16
CA GLN A 288 -24.89 -4.28 -41.85
C GLN A 288 -25.51 -5.65 -41.55
N ASN A 289 -24.99 -6.71 -42.15
CA ASN A 289 -25.44 -8.08 -41.87
C ASN A 289 -24.92 -8.54 -40.51
N LEU A 290 -23.64 -8.29 -40.19
CA LEU A 290 -23.07 -8.63 -38.88
C LEU A 290 -23.77 -7.91 -37.71
N GLU A 291 -24.17 -6.65 -37.90
CA GLU A 291 -24.94 -5.89 -36.91
C GLU A 291 -26.36 -6.48 -36.71
N LYS A 292 -27.03 -6.91 -37.78
CA LYS A 292 -28.39 -7.49 -37.73
C LYS A 292 -28.45 -8.95 -37.27
N MET A 293 -27.37 -9.72 -37.40
CA MET A 293 -27.35 -11.15 -37.04
C MET A 293 -27.64 -11.40 -35.55
N SER A 294 -28.48 -12.39 -35.25
CA SER A 294 -28.68 -12.86 -33.88
C SER A 294 -27.43 -13.55 -33.31
N HIS A 295 -27.36 -13.70 -31.98
CA HIS A 295 -26.29 -14.45 -31.31
C HIS A 295 -26.09 -15.88 -31.88
N ARG A 296 -27.18 -16.53 -32.31
CA ARG A 296 -27.14 -17.89 -32.88
C ARG A 296 -26.50 -17.89 -34.27
N GLU A 297 -26.78 -16.88 -35.08
CA GLU A 297 -26.24 -16.74 -36.44
C GLU A 297 -24.75 -16.40 -36.42
N LEU A 298 -24.33 -15.46 -35.56
CA LEU A 298 -22.91 -15.14 -35.35
C LEU A 298 -22.11 -16.34 -34.86
N LYS A 299 -22.67 -17.14 -33.94
CA LYS A 299 -22.01 -18.37 -33.45
C LYS A 299 -21.88 -19.44 -34.55
N ARG A 300 -22.86 -19.54 -35.45
CA ARG A 300 -22.80 -20.47 -36.59
C ARG A 300 -21.73 -20.04 -37.60
N LEU A 301 -21.67 -18.75 -37.88
CA LEU A 301 -20.70 -18.13 -38.78
C LEU A 301 -19.27 -18.30 -38.25
N TYR A 302 -19.04 -17.98 -36.97
CA TYR A 302 -17.75 -18.19 -36.32
C TYR A 302 -17.33 -19.67 -36.33
N ARG A 303 -18.24 -20.62 -36.06
CA ARG A 303 -17.92 -22.06 -36.11
C ARG A 303 -17.51 -22.53 -37.50
N LYS A 304 -18.15 -22.00 -38.55
CA LYS A 304 -17.81 -22.33 -39.94
C LYS A 304 -16.41 -21.81 -40.28
N PHE A 305 -16.11 -20.58 -39.87
CA PHE A 305 -14.79 -19.97 -40.03
C PHE A 305 -13.70 -20.73 -39.24
N ALA A 306 -13.94 -20.97 -37.94
CA ALA A 306 -13.00 -21.65 -37.06
C ALA A 306 -12.73 -23.09 -37.50
N HIS A 307 -13.69 -23.79 -38.11
CA HIS A 307 -13.50 -25.13 -38.65
C HIS A 307 -12.64 -25.16 -39.93
N ALA A 308 -12.68 -24.08 -40.73
CA ALA A 308 -11.94 -23.95 -41.98
C ALA A 308 -10.50 -23.43 -41.76
N HIS A 309 -10.32 -22.51 -40.81
CA HIS A 309 -9.04 -21.84 -40.55
C HIS A 309 -8.37 -22.28 -39.24
N HIS A 310 -8.72 -23.46 -38.72
CA HIS A 310 -8.11 -23.98 -37.49
C HIS A 310 -6.59 -24.21 -37.69
N PRO A 311 -5.72 -23.83 -36.74
CA PRO A 311 -4.27 -24.04 -36.84
C PRO A 311 -3.88 -25.50 -37.10
N ASP A 312 -4.56 -26.45 -36.44
CA ASP A 312 -4.36 -27.90 -36.65
C ASP A 312 -4.65 -28.40 -38.08
N LYS A 313 -5.32 -27.59 -38.91
CA LYS A 313 -5.60 -27.89 -40.33
C LYS A 313 -4.74 -27.08 -41.30
N GLY A 314 -3.66 -26.45 -40.81
CA GLY A 314 -2.75 -25.63 -41.61
C GLY A 314 -3.19 -24.17 -41.74
N GLY A 315 -4.09 -23.69 -40.88
CA GLY A 315 -4.47 -22.28 -40.82
C GLY A 315 -3.41 -21.41 -40.13
N ASN A 316 -3.39 -20.13 -40.45
CA ASN A 316 -2.53 -19.15 -39.77
C ASN A 316 -3.05 -18.93 -38.33
N GLN A 317 -2.16 -19.16 -37.35
CA GLN A 317 -2.49 -19.04 -35.94
C GLN A 317 -2.78 -17.60 -35.52
N GLU A 318 -2.12 -16.61 -36.14
CA GLU A 318 -2.33 -15.19 -35.84
C GLU A 318 -3.74 -14.74 -36.27
N ASP A 319 -4.13 -15.07 -37.50
CA ASP A 319 -5.46 -14.77 -38.05
C ASP A 319 -6.58 -15.43 -37.22
N PHE A 320 -6.34 -16.64 -36.71
CA PHE A 320 -7.29 -17.36 -35.87
C PHE A 320 -7.49 -16.69 -34.50
N VAL A 321 -6.40 -16.21 -33.87
CA VAL A 321 -6.46 -15.48 -32.60
C VAL A 321 -7.17 -14.15 -32.79
N GLU A 322 -6.82 -13.37 -33.83
CA GLU A 322 -7.47 -12.09 -34.15
C GLU A 322 -8.98 -12.27 -34.37
N THR A 323 -9.38 -13.29 -35.13
CA THR A 323 -10.80 -13.58 -35.38
C THR A 323 -11.56 -13.97 -34.11
N THR A 324 -10.91 -14.73 -33.22
CA THR A 324 -11.50 -15.16 -31.94
C THR A 324 -11.76 -13.96 -31.02
N GLU A 325 -10.81 -13.02 -30.96
CA GLU A 325 -10.94 -11.80 -30.16
C GLU A 325 -12.03 -10.87 -30.70
N LEU A 326 -12.11 -10.70 -32.02
CA LEU A 326 -13.14 -9.90 -32.67
C LEU A 326 -14.54 -10.49 -32.43
N TYR A 327 -14.70 -11.81 -32.58
CA TYR A 327 -15.96 -12.50 -32.28
C TYR A 327 -16.41 -12.30 -30.83
N GLN A 328 -15.51 -12.45 -29.85
CA GLN A 328 -15.82 -12.25 -28.44
C GLN A 328 -16.23 -10.79 -28.16
N THR A 329 -15.59 -9.83 -28.83
CA THR A 329 -15.89 -8.40 -28.68
C THR A 329 -17.28 -8.07 -29.22
N ILE A 330 -17.65 -8.60 -30.40
CA ILE A 330 -18.97 -8.40 -31.00
C ILE A 330 -20.08 -9.02 -30.15
N ILE A 331 -19.87 -10.22 -29.58
CA ILE A 331 -20.85 -10.85 -28.70
C ILE A 331 -21.03 -10.08 -27.38
N LYS A 332 -19.94 -9.64 -26.75
CA LYS A 332 -20.03 -8.85 -25.51
C LYS A 332 -20.74 -7.51 -25.71
N GLY A 333 -20.70 -6.96 -26.93
CA GLY A 333 -21.35 -5.71 -27.30
C GLY A 333 -22.82 -5.82 -27.70
N LYS A 334 -23.34 -7.02 -27.99
CA LYS A 334 -24.76 -7.24 -28.30
C LYS A 334 -25.56 -7.45 -27.01
N LYS A 335 -26.54 -6.59 -26.77
CA LYS A 335 -27.51 -6.72 -25.66
C LYS A 335 -28.63 -7.67 -26.04
#